data_AF-A0A918HA78-F1
#
_entry.id   AF-A0A918HA78-F1
#
_cell.length_a   1.000
_cell.length_b   1.000
_cell.length_c   1.000
_cell.angle_alpha   90.00
_cell.angle_beta   90.00
_cell.angle_gamma   90.00
#
_symmetry.space_group_name_H-M   'P 1'
#
loop_
_entity.id
_entity.type
_entity.pdbx_description
1 polymer ?
#
loop_
_entity_poly.entity_id
_entity_poly.type
_entity_poly.pdbx_seq_one_letter_code
_entity_poly.pdbx_strand_id
1 'polypeptide(L)'
;MRAECRVGGAPVVLLHGFPQTHLMWRHVAADLATDRTVICPDLRGYGASDKPAETGPEVYSKRTMAGDVVRLAAELGHDRFTLAGHDRGALVAFRAAMDHPETVSRALFLDVLPTLDIVGRPARGLCRRRLPPLPDGPDPRPARGDDPGDRRPLLRLLPRCGARGPTIWSTAPSPAVTSWPRRTPS
;
A
#
# COMPACT_ATOMS: atom_id res chain seq x y z
N MET A 1 6.02 -10.99 -9.59
CA MET A 1 5.21 -9.95 -8.88
C MET A 1 5.42 -8.64 -9.63
N ARG A 2 4.39 -7.81 -9.83
CA ARG A 2 4.50 -6.49 -10.48
C ARG A 2 4.28 -5.39 -9.46
N ALA A 3 4.99 -4.26 -9.62
CA ALA A 3 4.90 -3.12 -8.71
C ALA A 3 5.05 -1.78 -9.42
N GLU A 4 4.39 -0.77 -8.86
CA GLU A 4 4.68 0.64 -9.13
C GLU A 4 5.69 1.17 -8.11
N CYS A 5 6.66 1.97 -8.57
CA CYS A 5 7.73 2.53 -7.74
C CYS A 5 7.90 4.03 -7.97
N ARG A 6 8.08 4.79 -6.89
CA ARG A 6 8.57 6.18 -6.91
C ARG A 6 9.82 6.26 -6.04
N VAL A 7 10.91 6.82 -6.57
CA VAL A 7 12.24 6.76 -5.95
C VAL A 7 12.59 8.08 -5.26
N GLY A 8 13.02 8.00 -4.01
CA GLY A 8 13.54 9.11 -3.21
C GLY A 8 13.47 8.82 -1.71
N GLY A 9 14.59 8.44 -1.08
CA GLY A 9 14.64 8.17 0.37
C GLY A 9 14.37 6.71 0.77
N ALA A 10 14.14 6.47 2.06
CA ALA A 10 14.08 5.12 2.63
C ALA A 10 12.87 4.31 2.09
N PRO A 11 13.04 3.01 1.77
CA PRO A 11 12.01 2.24 1.08
C PRO A 11 10.85 1.82 1.99
N VAL A 12 9.64 1.94 1.46
CA VAL A 12 8.39 1.45 2.05
C VAL A 12 7.61 0.62 1.04
N VAL A 13 7.23 -0.59 1.43
CA VAL A 13 6.39 -1.49 0.63
C VAL A 13 4.97 -1.48 1.20
N LEU A 14 3.98 -1.25 0.34
CA LEU A 14 2.56 -1.19 0.73
C LEU A 14 1.77 -2.32 0.05
N LEU A 15 1.31 -3.29 0.84
CA LEU A 15 0.59 -4.47 0.36
C LEU A 15 -0.92 -4.28 0.49
N HIS A 16 -1.62 -4.41 -0.63
CA HIS A 16 -3.08 -4.39 -0.66
C HIS A 16 -3.71 -5.69 -0.13
N GLY A 17 -5.03 -5.68 0.03
CA GLY A 17 -5.83 -6.86 0.37
C GLY A 17 -6.87 -7.23 -0.68
N PHE A 18 -7.79 -8.13 -0.33
CA PHE A 18 -8.96 -8.48 -1.12
C PHE A 18 -10.11 -7.49 -0.87
N PRO A 19 -10.93 -7.15 -1.89
CA PRO A 19 -10.83 -7.48 -3.32
C PRO A 19 -10.09 -6.37 -4.11
N GLN A 20 -9.05 -5.79 -3.53
CA GLN A 20 -8.38 -4.60 -4.05
C GLN A 20 -7.11 -4.96 -4.86
N THR A 21 -6.47 -3.93 -5.40
CA THR A 21 -5.13 -3.97 -6.01
C THR A 21 -4.26 -2.89 -5.37
N HIS A 22 -3.00 -2.75 -5.81
CA HIS A 22 -2.09 -1.69 -5.36
C HIS A 22 -2.69 -0.28 -5.40
N LEU A 23 -3.65 -0.01 -6.31
CA LEU A 23 -4.33 1.29 -6.46
C LEU A 23 -5.08 1.77 -5.21
N MET A 24 -5.36 0.90 -4.23
CA MET A 24 -5.90 1.33 -2.96
C MET A 24 -5.00 2.34 -2.24
N TRP A 25 -3.68 2.26 -2.48
CA TRP A 25 -2.68 3.10 -1.84
C TRP A 25 -2.48 4.45 -2.52
N ARG A 26 -3.11 4.73 -3.67
CA ARG A 26 -2.81 5.91 -4.53
C ARG A 26 -2.70 7.26 -3.80
N HIS A 27 -3.51 7.48 -2.75
CA HIS A 27 -3.48 8.71 -1.96
C HIS A 27 -2.31 8.71 -0.97
N VAL A 28 -2.18 7.64 -0.18
CA VAL A 28 -1.10 7.47 0.82
C VAL A 28 0.27 7.40 0.15
N ALA A 29 0.36 6.71 -0.99
CA ALA A 29 1.59 6.59 -1.77
C ALA A 29 2.05 7.94 -2.33
N ALA A 30 1.13 8.84 -2.69
CA ALA A 30 1.47 10.17 -3.16
C ALA A 30 2.11 11.01 -2.04
N ASP A 31 1.56 10.94 -0.83
CA ASP A 31 2.08 11.67 0.34
C ASP A 31 3.43 11.10 0.79
N LEU A 32 3.54 9.77 0.91
CA LEU A 32 4.79 9.11 1.30
C LEU A 32 5.91 9.28 0.26
N ALA A 33 5.59 9.42 -1.02
CA ALA A 33 6.59 9.62 -2.06
C ALA A 33 7.29 10.99 -2.00
N THR A 34 6.90 11.87 -1.06
CA THR A 34 7.61 13.13 -0.82
C THR A 34 8.98 12.93 -0.19
N ASP A 35 9.17 11.86 0.60
CA ASP A 35 10.42 11.57 1.33
C ASP A 35 10.81 10.06 1.36
N ARG A 36 9.97 9.18 0.79
CA ARG A 36 10.21 7.73 0.73
C ARG A 36 10.21 7.18 -0.67
N THR A 37 10.98 6.11 -0.83
CA THR A 37 10.84 5.25 -2.00
C THR A 37 9.63 4.33 -1.78
N VAL A 38 8.54 4.57 -2.48
CA VAL A 38 7.27 3.84 -2.27
C VAL A 38 7.11 2.75 -3.31
N ILE A 39 6.89 1.51 -2.86
CA ILE A 39 6.70 0.32 -3.68
C ILE A 39 5.31 -0.25 -3.41
N CYS A 40 4.44 -0.28 -4.42
CA CYS A 40 3.08 -0.80 -4.30
C CYS A 40 2.90 -1.98 -5.26
N PRO A 41 3.19 -3.22 -4.82
CA PRO A 41 3.00 -4.39 -5.65
C PRO A 41 1.56 -4.90 -5.64
N ASP A 42 1.14 -5.52 -6.74
CA ASP A 42 0.01 -6.44 -6.71
C ASP A 42 0.46 -7.80 -6.17
N LEU A 43 -0.24 -8.32 -5.16
CA LEU A 43 0.00 -9.68 -4.66
C LEU A 43 -0.16 -10.71 -5.79
N ARG A 44 0.61 -11.80 -5.76
CA ARG A 44 0.39 -12.93 -6.68
C ARG A 44 -1.09 -13.34 -6.66
N GLY A 45 -1.67 -13.58 -7.83
CA GLY A 45 -3.11 -13.84 -7.94
C GLY A 45 -3.98 -12.59 -8.12
N TYR A 46 -3.46 -11.39 -7.89
CA TYR A 46 -4.22 -10.13 -7.93
C TYR A 46 -3.73 -9.18 -9.02
N GLY A 47 -4.60 -8.24 -9.40
CA GLY A 47 -4.29 -7.13 -10.29
C GLY A 47 -3.53 -7.55 -11.54
N ALA A 48 -2.43 -6.85 -11.83
CA ALA A 48 -1.55 -7.11 -12.97
C ALA A 48 -0.46 -8.16 -12.69
N SER A 49 -0.32 -8.63 -11.46
CA SER A 49 0.62 -9.71 -11.12
C SER A 49 0.16 -11.04 -11.71
N ASP A 50 1.14 -11.92 -11.94
CA ASP A 50 0.91 -13.26 -12.44
C ASP A 50 0.01 -14.07 -11.51
N LYS A 51 -0.69 -15.03 -12.11
CA LYS A 51 -1.69 -15.90 -11.47
C LYS A 51 -1.26 -17.34 -11.75
N PRO A 52 -0.32 -17.89 -10.96
CA PRO A 52 0.19 -19.24 -11.15
C PRO A 52 -0.96 -20.25 -11.25
N ALA A 53 -0.87 -21.18 -12.20
CA ALA A 53 -1.91 -22.18 -12.45
C ALA A 53 -1.83 -23.38 -11.49
N GLU A 54 -0.69 -23.52 -10.80
CA GLU A 54 -0.43 -24.55 -9.82
C GLU A 54 -1.43 -24.48 -8.66
N THR A 55 -1.95 -25.63 -8.24
CA THR A 55 -3.03 -25.74 -7.26
C THR A 55 -2.55 -26.20 -5.87
N GLY A 56 -1.24 -26.26 -5.66
CA GLY A 56 -0.67 -26.67 -4.38
C GLY A 56 -0.99 -25.70 -3.24
N PRO A 57 -1.12 -26.16 -1.99
CA PRO A 57 -1.44 -25.30 -0.84
C PRO A 57 -0.38 -24.21 -0.61
N GLU A 58 0.86 -24.47 -1.03
CA GLU A 58 1.97 -23.53 -0.91
C GLU A 58 1.95 -22.41 -1.95
N VAL A 59 1.23 -22.55 -3.06
CA VAL A 59 1.28 -21.60 -4.18
C VAL A 59 0.80 -20.21 -3.75
N TYR A 60 -0.23 -20.16 -2.91
CA TYR A 60 -0.80 -18.91 -2.36
C TYR A 60 -0.67 -18.83 -0.83
N SER A 61 0.23 -19.62 -0.24
CA SER A 61 0.51 -19.52 1.19
C SER A 61 1.14 -18.17 1.51
N LYS A 62 0.91 -17.67 2.73
CA LYS A 62 1.42 -16.36 3.16
C LYS A 62 2.95 -16.35 3.21
N ARG A 63 3.57 -17.52 3.43
CA ARG A 63 5.03 -17.69 3.38
C ARG A 63 5.55 -17.47 1.97
N THR A 64 4.95 -18.11 0.98
CA THR A 64 5.35 -17.93 -0.42
C THR A 64 5.14 -16.48 -0.89
N MET A 65 4.02 -15.86 -0.52
CA MET A 65 3.76 -14.45 -0.81
C MET A 65 4.76 -13.51 -0.13
N ALA A 66 5.18 -13.81 1.11
CA ALA A 66 6.20 -13.04 1.82
C ALA A 66 7.56 -13.11 1.10
N GLY A 67 7.94 -14.30 0.64
CA GLY A 67 9.15 -14.51 -0.15
C GLY A 67 9.16 -13.70 -1.45
N ASP A 68 8.02 -13.60 -2.13
CA ASP A 68 7.90 -12.72 -3.31
C ASP A 68 8.16 -11.25 -2.99
N VAL A 69 7.63 -10.75 -1.87
CA VAL A 69 7.79 -9.35 -1.45
C VAL A 69 9.25 -9.04 -1.15
N VAL A 70 9.93 -9.92 -0.42
CA VAL A 70 11.36 -9.78 -0.10
C VAL A 70 12.20 -9.83 -1.36
N ARG A 71 11.94 -10.81 -2.24
CA ARG A 71 12.65 -10.93 -3.52
C ARG A 71 12.44 -9.71 -4.41
N LEU A 72 11.21 -9.22 -4.51
CA LEU A 72 10.89 -8.01 -5.28
C LEU A 72 11.67 -6.80 -4.73
N ALA A 73 11.70 -6.60 -3.42
CA ALA A 73 12.43 -5.50 -2.81
C ALA A 73 13.95 -5.61 -3.10
N ALA A 74 14.52 -6.81 -2.99
CA ALA A 74 15.91 -7.07 -3.32
C ALA A 74 16.22 -6.83 -4.81
N GLU A 75 15.35 -7.27 -5.73
CA GLU A 75 15.47 -7.02 -7.18
C GLU A 75 15.43 -5.51 -7.51
N LEU A 76 14.77 -4.70 -6.67
CA LEU A 76 14.74 -3.24 -6.76
C LEU A 76 15.90 -2.55 -6.01
N GLY A 77 16.83 -3.31 -5.42
CA GLY A 77 18.00 -2.79 -4.71
C GLY A 77 17.73 -2.38 -3.25
N HIS A 78 16.73 -2.99 -2.62
CA HIS A 78 16.35 -2.69 -1.23
C HIS A 78 16.47 -3.92 -0.34
N ASP A 79 17.63 -4.07 0.30
CA ASP A 79 17.90 -5.17 1.24
C ASP A 79 17.19 -4.99 2.59
N ARG A 80 16.75 -3.77 2.91
CA ARG A 80 16.03 -3.47 4.15
C ARG A 80 14.98 -2.40 3.95
N PHE A 81 13.73 -2.67 4.35
CA PHE A 81 12.60 -1.77 4.08
C PHE A 81 11.55 -1.76 5.20
N THR A 82 10.67 -0.74 5.18
CA THR A 82 9.45 -0.71 5.99
C THR A 82 8.32 -1.41 5.23
N LEU A 83 7.52 -2.23 5.91
CA LEU A 83 6.44 -3.00 5.28
C LEU A 83 5.11 -2.67 5.94
N ALA A 84 4.11 -2.28 5.14
CA ALA A 84 2.74 -2.12 5.60
C ALA A 84 1.81 -3.01 4.79
N GLY A 85 0.83 -3.62 5.44
CA GLY A 85 -0.16 -4.46 4.77
C GLY A 85 -1.56 -4.24 5.30
N HIS A 86 -2.55 -4.34 4.42
CA HIS A 86 -3.99 -4.29 4.70
C HIS A 86 -4.67 -5.62 4.34
N ASP A 87 -5.62 -6.08 5.16
CA ASP A 87 -6.37 -7.33 4.90
C ASP A 87 -5.42 -8.53 4.63
N ARG A 88 -5.50 -9.21 3.48
CA ARG A 88 -4.61 -10.31 3.10
C ARG A 88 -3.15 -9.86 3.04
N GLY A 89 -2.89 -8.61 2.66
CA GLY A 89 -1.57 -8.00 2.68
C GLY A 89 -1.01 -7.86 4.08
N ALA A 90 -1.84 -7.66 5.10
CA ALA A 90 -1.41 -7.63 6.50
C ALA A 90 -0.89 -9.00 6.96
N LEU A 91 -1.57 -10.09 6.56
CA LEU A 91 -1.12 -11.45 6.85
C LEU A 91 0.19 -11.80 6.14
N VAL A 92 0.39 -11.30 4.92
CA VAL A 92 1.67 -11.45 4.20
C VAL A 92 2.77 -10.65 4.90
N ALA A 93 2.49 -9.41 5.28
CA ALA A 93 3.43 -8.55 5.99
C ALA A 93 3.85 -9.16 7.34
N PHE A 94 2.89 -9.71 8.09
CA PHE A 94 3.16 -10.40 9.34
C PHE A 94 4.09 -11.59 9.11
N ARG A 95 3.79 -12.41 8.09
CA ARG A 95 4.63 -13.56 7.77
C ARG A 95 6.03 -13.15 7.33
N ALA A 96 6.16 -12.10 6.52
CA ALA A 96 7.45 -11.57 6.08
C ALA A 96 8.28 -11.05 7.26
N ALA A 97 7.68 -10.31 8.20
CA ALA A 97 8.38 -9.81 9.37
C ALA A 97 8.89 -10.94 10.29
N MET A 98 8.17 -12.06 10.36
CA MET A 98 8.58 -13.24 11.13
C MET A 98 9.69 -14.04 10.44
N ASP A 99 9.63 -14.17 9.11
CA ASP A 99 10.56 -15.01 8.35
C ASP A 99 11.84 -14.29 7.95
N HIS A 100 11.80 -12.95 7.89
CA HIS A 100 12.88 -12.10 7.39
C HIS A 100 13.08 -10.86 8.30
N PRO A 101 13.35 -11.02 9.60
CA PRO A 101 13.46 -9.92 10.55
C PRO A 101 14.64 -8.97 10.27
N GLU A 102 15.69 -9.44 9.60
CA GLU A 102 16.82 -8.63 9.14
C GLU A 102 16.44 -7.71 7.96
N THR A 103 15.52 -8.18 7.12
CA THR A 103 15.06 -7.48 5.91
C THR A 103 13.92 -6.50 6.23
N VAL A 104 12.96 -6.90 7.06
CA VAL A 104 11.80 -6.07 7.41
C VAL A 104 12.13 -5.22 8.64
N SER A 105 12.51 -3.97 8.41
CA SER A 105 12.92 -3.06 9.49
C SER A 105 11.81 -2.63 10.45
N ARG A 106 10.59 -2.50 9.93
CA ARG A 106 9.37 -2.08 10.63
C ARG A 106 8.17 -2.69 9.89
N ALA A 107 7.16 -3.11 10.63
CA ALA A 107 5.94 -3.71 10.07
C ALA A 107 4.68 -3.03 10.62
N LEU A 108 3.73 -2.73 9.73
CA LEU A 108 2.40 -2.21 10.08
C LEU A 108 1.32 -3.15 9.54
N PHE A 109 0.34 -3.49 10.37
CA PHE A 109 -0.78 -4.37 10.02
C PHE A 109 -2.08 -3.59 10.19
N LEU A 110 -2.85 -3.48 9.10
CA LEU A 110 -4.05 -2.65 9.05
C LEU A 110 -5.28 -3.54 8.92
N ASP A 111 -6.19 -3.37 9.87
CA ASP A 111 -7.53 -3.98 9.91
C ASP A 111 -7.56 -5.51 9.91
N VAL A 112 -6.51 -6.15 10.46
CA VAL A 112 -6.42 -7.61 10.61
C VAL A 112 -5.78 -7.99 11.92
N LEU A 113 -6.41 -8.92 12.64
CA LEU A 113 -5.79 -9.64 13.75
C LEU A 113 -5.06 -10.89 13.21
N PRO A 114 -3.85 -11.20 13.69
CA PRO A 114 -3.14 -12.41 13.29
C PRO A 114 -4.01 -13.66 13.49
N THR A 115 -4.00 -14.56 12.51
CA THR A 115 -4.90 -15.74 12.45
C THR A 115 -4.86 -16.63 13.69
N LEU A 116 -3.80 -16.57 14.50
CA LEU A 116 -3.69 -17.28 15.79
C LEU A 116 -4.81 -16.90 16.77
N ASP A 117 -5.33 -15.68 16.71
CA ASP A 117 -6.45 -15.23 17.55
C ASP A 117 -7.82 -15.68 17.02
N ILE A 118 -7.89 -16.16 15.77
CA ILE A 118 -9.13 -16.47 15.06
C ILE A 118 -9.43 -17.99 15.02
N VAL A 119 -8.40 -18.84 14.92
CA VAL A 119 -8.58 -20.29 14.65
C VAL A 119 -8.26 -21.20 15.86
N GLY A 120 -7.83 -20.64 17.00
CA GLY A 120 -7.31 -21.46 18.13
C GLY A 120 -8.03 -21.32 19.47
N ARG A 121 -8.96 -20.38 19.65
CA ARG A 121 -9.65 -20.20 20.94
C ARG A 121 -11.14 -19.89 20.74
N PRO A 122 -12.08 -20.59 21.42
CA PRO A 122 -13.39 -20.02 21.62
C PRO A 122 -13.20 -18.66 22.30
N ALA A 123 -13.91 -17.63 21.84
CA ALA A 123 -13.86 -16.26 22.34
C ALA A 123 -14.30 -16.15 23.82
N ARG A 124 -13.52 -16.73 24.72
CA ARG A 124 -13.64 -16.60 26.17
C ARG A 124 -12.35 -15.99 26.66
N GLY A 125 -12.29 -14.66 26.61
CA GLY A 125 -11.20 -13.91 27.24
C GLY A 125 -10.58 -12.78 26.41
N LEU A 126 -11.15 -12.39 25.26
CA LEU A 126 -10.65 -11.21 24.54
C LEU A 126 -11.05 -9.94 25.31
N CYS A 127 -10.05 -9.30 25.92
CA CYS A 127 -10.05 -7.99 26.56
C CYS A 127 -11.23 -7.67 27.52
N ARG A 128 -11.13 -8.11 28.78
CA ARG A 128 -11.86 -7.48 29.91
C ARG A 128 -11.16 -6.23 30.46
N ARG A 129 -10.31 -5.57 29.69
CA ARG A 129 -9.94 -4.19 30.04
C ARG A 129 -11.00 -3.30 29.42
N ARG A 130 -11.99 -2.88 30.22
CA ARG A 130 -12.87 -1.77 29.86
C ARG A 130 -11.95 -0.64 29.41
N LEU A 131 -12.01 -0.31 28.11
CA LEU A 131 -11.56 1.00 27.67
C LEU A 131 -12.35 2.01 28.52
N PRO A 132 -11.69 3.00 29.15
CA PRO A 132 -12.43 4.10 29.72
C PRO A 132 -13.32 4.71 28.62
N PRO A 133 -14.54 5.18 28.94
CA PRO A 133 -15.32 5.91 27.96
C PRO A 133 -14.46 7.05 27.40
N LEU A 134 -14.49 7.22 26.09
CA LEU A 134 -13.86 8.37 25.45
C LEU A 134 -14.44 9.64 26.10
N PRO A 135 -13.62 10.65 26.42
CA PRO A 135 -14.16 11.93 26.85
C PRO A 135 -15.08 12.46 25.75
N ASP A 136 -16.21 13.04 26.13
CA ASP A 136 -17.17 13.60 25.19
C ASP A 136 -16.46 14.56 24.24
N GLY A 137 -16.30 14.13 22.99
CA GLY A 137 -15.80 14.97 21.92
C GLY A 137 -16.86 16.02 21.58
N PRO A 138 -16.45 17.21 21.09
CA PRO A 138 -17.42 18.23 20.71
C PRO A 138 -18.41 17.70 19.65
N ASP A 139 -19.68 17.99 19.90
CA ASP A 139 -20.87 17.63 19.09
C ASP A 139 -20.61 17.85 17.58
N PRO A 140 -20.78 16.83 16.71
CA PRO A 140 -20.57 16.94 15.28
C PRO A 140 -21.80 17.59 14.63
N ARG A 141 -22.11 18.83 15.00
CA ARG A 141 -23.01 19.67 14.22
C ARG A 141 -22.19 20.56 13.28
N PRO A 142 -22.48 20.56 11.97
CA PRO A 142 -21.81 21.47 11.05
C PRO A 142 -22.25 22.90 11.34
N ALA A 143 -21.30 23.78 11.63
CA ALA A 143 -21.53 25.22 11.61
C ALA A 143 -21.84 25.64 10.16
N ARG A 144 -23.06 26.14 9.92
CA ARG A 144 -23.41 26.88 8.71
C ARG A 144 -22.82 28.29 8.79
N GLY A 145 -22.28 28.79 7.69
CA GLY A 145 -22.13 30.24 7.44
C GLY A 145 -20.83 30.66 6.74
N ASP A 146 -20.96 30.83 5.42
CA ASP A 146 -20.21 31.59 4.41
C ASP A 146 -19.07 32.57 4.80
N ASP A 147 -18.01 32.57 3.96
CA ASP A 147 -17.59 33.75 3.17
C ASP A 147 -16.80 33.31 1.90
N PRO A 148 -17.18 33.73 0.67
CA PRO A 148 -16.48 33.38 -0.55
C PRO A 148 -15.52 34.51 -0.98
N GLY A 149 -14.24 34.39 -0.63
CA GLY A 149 -13.29 35.37 -1.12
C GLY A 149 -11.87 35.26 -0.59
N ASP A 150 -11.09 34.30 -1.07
CA ASP A 150 -9.68 34.62 -1.33
C ASP A 150 -9.13 33.83 -2.52
N ARG A 151 -8.62 34.60 -3.48
CA ARG A 151 -8.02 34.16 -4.73
C ARG A 151 -6.52 34.43 -4.60
N ARG A 152 -5.65 33.43 -4.82
CA ARG A 152 -4.65 33.43 -5.91
C ARG A 152 -3.63 32.28 -5.83
N PRO A 153 -2.98 31.96 -6.98
CA PRO A 153 -2.25 30.73 -7.23
C PRO A 153 -0.74 30.88 -7.05
N LEU A 154 -0.03 29.79 -6.76
CA LEU A 154 1.41 29.71 -6.97
C LEU A 154 1.79 28.39 -7.63
N LEU A 155 1.79 28.44 -8.96
CA LEU A 155 2.60 27.59 -9.82
C LEU A 155 4.06 28.04 -9.66
N ARG A 156 5.01 27.14 -9.38
CA ARG A 156 6.42 27.36 -9.71
C ARG A 156 7.11 26.08 -10.16
N LEU A 157 7.95 26.30 -11.16
CA LEU A 157 8.59 25.37 -12.07
C LEU A 157 9.60 24.40 -11.42
N LEU A 158 9.74 23.27 -12.11
CA LEU A 158 10.84 22.30 -12.09
C LEU A 158 12.25 22.94 -12.16
N PRO A 159 13.27 22.20 -11.71
CA PRO A 159 14.48 22.03 -12.52
C PRO A 159 14.65 20.57 -12.96
N ARG A 160 14.89 20.40 -14.26
CA ARG A 160 15.48 19.19 -14.85
C ARG A 160 16.88 19.01 -14.26
N CYS A 161 17.22 17.80 -13.82
CA CYS A 161 18.61 17.36 -13.71
C CYS A 161 18.68 15.91 -14.20
N GLY A 162 19.57 15.63 -15.15
CA GLY A 162 19.71 14.33 -15.80
C GLY A 162 21.08 13.70 -15.54
N ALA A 163 21.12 12.36 -15.51
CA ALA A 163 22.24 11.52 -15.97
C ALA A 163 21.87 10.02 -15.93
N ARG A 164 21.72 9.44 -17.13
CA ARG A 164 22.17 8.13 -17.65
C ARG A 164 22.24 6.87 -16.74
N GLY A 165 21.32 5.91 -17.03
CA GLY A 165 21.54 4.44 -17.12
C GLY A 165 20.93 3.55 -16.01
N PRO A 166 20.58 2.27 -16.26
CA PRO A 166 20.18 1.60 -17.50
C PRO A 166 18.65 1.45 -17.64
N THR A 167 18.22 1.13 -18.85
CA THR A 167 16.85 1.12 -19.36
C THR A 167 15.92 0.15 -18.63
N ILE A 168 14.91 0.68 -17.91
CA ILE A 168 13.63 0.00 -17.68
C ILE A 168 12.64 0.64 -18.65
N TRP A 169 12.01 -0.19 -19.48
CA TRP A 169 11.29 0.25 -20.67
C TRP A 169 10.14 1.22 -20.35
N SER A 170 10.30 2.43 -20.87
CA SER A 170 9.21 3.33 -21.26
C SER A 170 8.49 2.73 -22.47
N THR A 171 7.17 2.60 -22.41
CA THR A 171 6.34 2.48 -23.61
C THR A 171 5.78 3.85 -23.94
N ALA A 172 6.32 4.45 -25.00
CA ALA A 172 5.67 5.53 -25.74
C ALA A 172 4.46 4.96 -26.53
N PRO A 173 3.55 5.81 -27.02
CA PRO A 173 2.11 5.52 -27.06
C PRO A 173 1.67 4.75 -28.30
N SER A 174 0.69 3.88 -28.13
CA SER A 174 -0.18 3.41 -29.21
C SER A 174 -1.50 4.20 -29.15
N PRO A 175 -2.10 4.63 -30.28
CA PRO A 175 -3.19 5.59 -30.29
C PRO A 175 -4.51 4.89 -29.95
N ALA A 176 -4.99 5.09 -28.74
CA ALA A 176 -6.40 4.94 -28.43
C ALA A 176 -6.77 5.98 -27.37
N VAL A 177 -7.31 7.09 -27.85
CA VAL A 177 -8.08 8.02 -27.03
C VAL A 177 -9.23 7.25 -26.40
N THR A 178 -9.25 7.20 -25.07
CA THR A 178 -10.51 7.12 -24.31
C THR A 178 -10.47 8.21 -23.26
N SER A 179 -11.01 9.35 -23.66
CA SER A 179 -11.37 10.46 -22.78
C SER A 179 -12.36 10.00 -21.71
N TRP A 180 -12.13 10.42 -20.46
CA TRP A 180 -13.13 10.35 -19.39
C TRP A 180 -14.30 11.31 -19.69
N PRO A 181 -15.58 10.92 -19.51
CA PRO A 181 -16.70 11.83 -19.66
C PRO A 181 -16.80 12.77 -18.45
N ARG A 182 -16.83 14.08 -18.72
CA ARG A 182 -17.25 15.10 -17.74
C ARG A 182 -18.77 15.02 -17.59
N ARG A 183 -19.26 14.86 -16.36
CA ARG A 183 -20.67 15.14 -16.02
C ARG A 183 -20.87 16.65 -16.00
N THR A 184 -21.81 17.16 -16.79
CA THR A 184 -22.42 18.48 -16.62
C THR A 184 -23.69 18.33 -15.78
N PRO A 185 -23.97 19.22 -14.82
CA PRO A 185 -25.27 19.26 -14.16
C PRO A 185 -26.29 19.97 -15.06
N SER A 186 -27.52 19.44 -15.08
CA SER A 186 -28.73 20.04 -15.65
C SER A 186 -29.38 21.02 -14.68
#